data_AF-A0A4U7C379-F1
#
_entry.id   AF-A0A4U7C379-F1
#
_cell.length_a   1.000
_cell.length_b   1.000
_cell.length_c   1.000
_cell.angle_alpha   90.00
_cell.angle_beta   90.00
_cell.angle_gamma   90.00
#
_symmetry.space_group_name_H-M   'P 1'
#
loop_
_entity.id
_entity.type
_entity.pdbx_description
1 polymer ?
#
loop_
_entity_poly.entity_id
_entity_poly.type
_entity_poly.pdbx_seq_one_letter_code
_entity_poly.pdbx_strand_id
1 'polypeptide(L)'
;PVRTGGVAGPIAPDDHRWLPRQELFVPVDSERVLSVGWNHHDLATALDEAGVCEFLERVAGLLASALDRISSQTRDPTTEIASEIRLGAFQQAIEDAADGVAILDDEAYVYIDQTHVDMYGFDSKQELLGRSWRELYAADEAARIEKEAFDALERDGHWQGRVTGSRPEGTTFPAELSLTMVAPSRMVCTVRDVTDREAREHELSVKERALDEAGTSIQITDPTQPGNPLVYVNEEFVQLTGYERSEALGRNPRFLQGPGSDSETTKRIRTAIETERPITTKLRNYTAEGEPYWVKLSVTPVRDGNGIVTNYIGVQHDITEQRRRIRELRNQTERLELVLSGTETGIGEWDFSTNTVTLDATLREAVGASPTTIDEWQAIVYPEDRERAADALRRPIETGDPATETIRIRADDSEVTWIDLHTVASDAGNGSASVLAMGRDATKRSERVKWASKLFDQGPLLFVQTRAVSGEAVIEACDRSFFDALGYDREAVVGQPLSEFYDDSSTDSL
;
A
#
# COMPACT_ATOMS: atom_id res chain seq x y z
N PRO A 1 -11.28 0.81 -62.78
CA PRO A 1 -12.18 1.65 -61.97
C PRO A 1 -12.98 0.77 -61.00
N VAL A 2 -12.64 0.85 -59.72
CA VAL A 2 -13.37 0.20 -58.62
C VAL A 2 -14.82 0.68 -58.67
N ARG A 3 -15.76 -0.23 -58.90
CA ARG A 3 -17.19 0.04 -58.70
C ARG A 3 -17.60 -0.58 -57.37
N THR A 4 -17.68 0.24 -56.34
CA THR A 4 -18.51 -0.04 -55.17
C THR A 4 -19.96 0.22 -55.57
N GLY A 5 -20.77 -0.82 -55.59
CA GLY A 5 -22.18 -0.71 -55.96
C GLY A 5 -22.97 -1.84 -55.34
N GLY A 6 -23.65 -1.54 -54.24
CA GLY A 6 -24.69 -2.43 -53.72
C GLY A 6 -26.01 -2.22 -54.45
N VAL A 7 -26.73 -3.31 -54.73
CA VAL A 7 -28.19 -3.40 -54.67
C VAL A 7 -28.57 -4.83 -54.26
N ALA A 8 -29.24 -4.97 -53.13
CA ALA A 8 -29.88 -6.20 -52.68
C ALA A 8 -31.20 -6.46 -53.44
N GLY A 9 -31.49 -7.71 -53.75
CA GLY A 9 -32.79 -8.21 -54.22
C GLY A 9 -33.13 -9.54 -53.52
N PRO A 10 -34.41 -9.84 -53.25
CA PRO A 10 -34.81 -10.58 -52.07
C PRO A 10 -34.85 -12.09 -52.29
N ILE A 11 -34.21 -12.85 -51.39
CA ILE A 11 -34.60 -14.22 -51.08
C ILE A 11 -34.53 -14.36 -49.55
N ALA A 12 -35.68 -14.57 -48.92
CA ALA A 12 -35.82 -15.04 -47.54
C ALA A 12 -36.91 -16.13 -47.56
N PRO A 13 -37.05 -17.01 -46.55
CA PRO A 13 -36.38 -17.05 -45.24
C PRO A 13 -35.70 -18.43 -45.00
N ASP A 14 -34.70 -18.64 -44.15
CA ASP A 14 -34.73 -18.67 -42.69
C ASP A 14 -33.28 -18.97 -42.24
N ASP A 15 -32.69 -18.08 -41.45
CA ASP A 15 -31.73 -18.29 -40.35
C ASP A 15 -30.80 -17.07 -40.24
N HIS A 16 -30.92 -16.39 -39.11
CA HIS A 16 -30.14 -15.22 -38.75
C HIS A 16 -28.71 -15.62 -38.35
N ARG A 17 -27.78 -15.65 -39.32
CA ARG A 17 -26.32 -15.57 -39.10
C ARG A 17 -25.63 -14.93 -40.31
N TRP A 18 -25.66 -13.61 -40.44
CA TRP A 18 -24.92 -12.92 -41.51
C TRP A 18 -24.17 -11.70 -40.97
N LEU A 19 -22.85 -11.77 -41.03
CA LEU A 19 -21.92 -10.64 -40.92
C LEU A 19 -21.87 -9.91 -42.28
N PRO A 20 -21.52 -8.61 -42.34
CA PRO A 20 -21.45 -7.90 -43.61
C PRO A 20 -20.39 -8.53 -44.52
N ARG A 21 -20.82 -9.06 -45.67
CA ARG A 21 -19.92 -9.49 -46.76
C ARG A 21 -19.41 -8.26 -47.49
N GLN A 22 -18.12 -8.01 -47.39
CA GLN A 22 -17.41 -7.17 -48.37
C GLN A 22 -16.76 -8.12 -49.38
N GLU A 23 -17.10 -7.94 -50.66
CA GLU A 23 -16.60 -8.74 -51.77
C GLU A 23 -15.83 -7.85 -52.74
N LEU A 24 -14.60 -8.24 -53.06
CA LEU A 24 -13.76 -7.62 -54.07
C LEU A 24 -13.86 -8.41 -55.37
N PHE A 25 -14.20 -7.73 -56.47
CA PHE A 25 -14.29 -8.33 -57.80
C PHE A 25 -13.09 -7.91 -58.65
N VAL A 26 -12.24 -8.87 -58.98
CA VAL A 26 -11.03 -8.64 -59.77
C VAL A 26 -11.20 -9.28 -61.15
N PRO A 27 -11.21 -8.50 -62.24
CA PRO A 27 -11.28 -9.04 -63.60
C PRO A 27 -9.99 -9.81 -63.92
N VAL A 28 -10.14 -11.05 -64.37
CA VAL A 28 -9.03 -11.94 -64.73
C VAL A 28 -8.76 -11.86 -66.23
N ASP A 29 -9.82 -11.83 -67.05
CA ASP A 29 -9.75 -11.56 -68.49
C ASP A 29 -11.07 -10.94 -69.02
N SER A 30 -11.24 -10.84 -70.34
CA SER A 30 -12.42 -10.23 -70.98
C SER A 30 -13.75 -10.97 -70.72
N GLU A 31 -13.71 -12.21 -70.22
CA GLU A 31 -14.89 -13.04 -70.00
C GLU A 31 -14.99 -13.60 -68.56
N ARG A 32 -13.98 -13.41 -67.71
CA ARG A 32 -13.91 -14.01 -66.36
C ARG A 32 -13.53 -12.99 -65.27
N VAL A 33 -14.21 -13.10 -64.12
CA VAL A 33 -14.01 -12.25 -62.94
C VAL A 33 -13.89 -13.13 -61.69
N LEU A 34 -12.88 -12.87 -60.86
CA LEU A 34 -12.68 -13.52 -59.57
C LEU A 34 -13.37 -12.70 -58.48
N SER A 35 -14.19 -13.34 -57.64
CA SER A 35 -14.79 -12.71 -56.45
C SER A 35 -14.10 -13.24 -55.19
N VAL A 36 -13.68 -12.34 -54.31
CA VAL A 36 -13.03 -12.66 -53.03
C VAL A 36 -13.81 -11.96 -51.92
N GLY A 37 -14.41 -12.73 -51.01
CA GLY A 37 -15.14 -12.20 -49.85
C GLY A 37 -14.43 -12.51 -48.53
N TRP A 38 -14.60 -11.65 -47.53
CA TRP A 38 -14.09 -11.89 -46.16
C TRP A 38 -15.15 -11.59 -45.09
N ASN A 39 -14.93 -12.12 -43.88
CA ASN A 39 -15.75 -11.85 -42.69
C ASN A 39 -14.94 -11.04 -41.67
N HIS A 40 -15.54 -9.95 -41.18
CA HIS A 40 -14.92 -9.01 -40.26
C HIS A 40 -14.95 -9.55 -38.81
N HIS A 41 -13.88 -10.23 -38.38
CA HIS A 41 -13.55 -10.25 -36.94
C HIS A 41 -12.04 -10.23 -36.68
N ASP A 42 -11.21 -10.92 -37.46
CA ASP A 42 -9.77 -11.03 -37.17
C ASP A 42 -8.87 -10.05 -37.95
N LEU A 43 -9.33 -9.52 -39.10
CA LEU A 43 -8.51 -8.66 -39.98
C LEU A 43 -8.36 -7.20 -39.48
N ALA A 44 -9.24 -6.72 -38.59
CA ALA A 44 -9.23 -5.34 -38.14
C ALA A 44 -8.24 -5.05 -37.00
N THR A 45 -7.78 -6.09 -36.30
CA THR A 45 -6.89 -5.93 -35.14
C THR A 45 -5.42 -5.80 -35.53
N ALA A 46 -5.07 -6.12 -36.79
CA ALA A 46 -3.69 -6.17 -37.26
C ALA A 46 -3.34 -5.11 -38.31
N LEU A 47 -4.31 -4.58 -39.07
CA LEU A 47 -4.08 -3.61 -40.15
C LEU A 47 -5.26 -2.63 -40.29
N ASP A 48 -4.99 -1.39 -40.72
CA ASP A 48 -6.04 -0.44 -41.09
C ASP A 48 -6.74 -0.84 -42.40
N GLU A 49 -7.88 -0.21 -42.72
CA GLU A 49 -8.68 -0.51 -43.92
C GLU A 49 -7.85 -0.45 -45.23
N ALA A 50 -6.81 0.38 -45.27
CA ALA A 50 -5.91 0.51 -46.41
C ALA A 50 -4.94 -0.68 -46.52
N GLY A 51 -4.36 -1.13 -45.40
CA GLY A 51 -3.46 -2.28 -45.35
C GLY A 51 -4.15 -3.61 -45.69
N VAL A 52 -5.43 -3.77 -45.30
CA VAL A 52 -6.22 -4.95 -45.70
C VAL A 52 -6.49 -4.96 -47.21
N CYS A 53 -6.80 -3.81 -47.81
CA CYS A 53 -7.01 -3.71 -49.26
C CYS A 53 -5.72 -3.99 -50.05
N GLU A 54 -4.58 -3.44 -49.61
CA GLU A 54 -3.28 -3.64 -50.27
C GLU A 54 -2.83 -5.11 -50.20
N PHE A 55 -3.04 -5.77 -49.06
CA PHE A 55 -2.77 -7.19 -48.87
C PHE A 55 -3.65 -8.07 -49.79
N LEU A 56 -4.95 -7.79 -49.86
CA LEU A 56 -5.89 -8.55 -50.67
C LEU A 56 -5.69 -8.33 -52.18
N GLU A 57 -5.32 -7.12 -52.62
CA GLU A 57 -4.93 -6.88 -54.02
C GLU A 57 -3.66 -7.66 -54.40
N ARG A 58 -2.71 -7.78 -53.48
CA ARG A 58 -1.48 -8.58 -53.68
C ARG A 58 -1.78 -10.06 -53.81
N VAL A 59 -2.63 -10.60 -52.94
CA VAL A 59 -3.02 -12.02 -52.95
C VAL A 59 -3.90 -12.34 -54.16
N ALA A 60 -4.82 -11.47 -54.55
CA ALA A 60 -5.64 -11.65 -55.74
C ALA A 60 -4.82 -11.60 -57.04
N GLY A 61 -3.83 -10.71 -57.12
CA GLY A 61 -2.88 -10.65 -58.24
C GLY A 61 -2.03 -11.92 -58.37
N LEU A 62 -1.64 -12.52 -57.25
CA LEU A 62 -0.91 -13.79 -57.19
C LEU A 62 -1.77 -14.97 -57.68
N LEU A 63 -3.05 -15.03 -57.27
CA LEU A 63 -3.98 -16.09 -57.68
C LEU A 63 -4.40 -15.98 -59.15
N ALA A 64 -4.61 -14.76 -59.67
CA ALA A 64 -4.87 -14.53 -61.09
C ALA A 64 -3.68 -14.98 -61.96
N SER A 65 -2.45 -14.70 -61.50
CA SER A 65 -1.22 -15.12 -62.18
C SER A 65 -0.97 -16.63 -62.11
N ALA A 66 -1.45 -17.29 -61.05
CA ALA A 66 -1.38 -18.75 -60.91
C ALA A 66 -2.41 -19.47 -61.80
N LEU A 67 -3.60 -18.88 -62.00
CA LEU A 67 -4.64 -19.43 -62.87
C LEU A 67 -4.30 -19.28 -64.36
N ASP A 68 -3.65 -18.18 -64.76
CA ASP A 68 -3.18 -17.95 -66.14
C ASP A 68 -2.05 -18.94 -66.57
N ARG A 69 -1.28 -19.44 -65.58
CA ARG A 69 -0.22 -20.45 -65.73
C ARG A 69 -0.73 -21.87 -65.99
N ILE A 70 -1.98 -22.20 -65.62
CA ILE A 70 -2.52 -23.57 -65.84
C ILE A 70 -3.00 -23.73 -67.29
N SER A 71 -3.44 -22.65 -67.95
CA SER A 71 -4.02 -22.71 -69.31
C SER A 71 -3.03 -22.56 -70.47
N SER A 72 -1.81 -22.07 -70.25
CA SER A 72 -0.90 -21.68 -71.34
C SER A 72 0.39 -22.52 -71.41
N GLN A 73 0.25 -23.84 -71.55
CA GLN A 73 1.36 -24.68 -72.01
C GLN A 73 1.62 -24.47 -73.50
N THR A 74 2.52 -23.54 -73.85
CA THR A 74 3.28 -23.63 -75.10
C THR A 74 4.65 -22.98 -74.93
N ARG A 75 5.68 -23.79 -75.15
CA ARG A 75 7.13 -23.50 -75.04
C ARG A 75 7.55 -22.25 -75.82
N ASP A 76 8.26 -21.34 -75.17
CA ASP A 76 9.12 -20.35 -75.83
C ASP A 76 10.42 -20.13 -74.99
N PRO A 77 11.64 -20.14 -75.57
CA PRO A 77 12.91 -20.23 -74.82
C PRO A 77 13.44 -18.89 -74.26
N THR A 78 12.69 -17.80 -74.35
CA THR A 78 13.11 -16.46 -73.86
C THR A 78 12.66 -16.14 -72.44
N THR A 79 11.96 -17.06 -71.77
CA THR A 79 11.43 -16.86 -70.41
C THR A 79 12.43 -17.20 -69.30
N GLU A 80 13.51 -17.92 -69.56
CA GLU A 80 14.39 -18.48 -68.52
C GLU A 80 15.00 -17.39 -67.61
N ILE A 81 15.50 -16.31 -68.22
CA ILE A 81 16.10 -15.17 -67.50
C ILE A 81 15.04 -14.36 -66.73
N ALA A 82 13.82 -14.20 -67.27
CA ALA A 82 12.75 -13.45 -66.61
C ALA A 82 12.08 -14.27 -65.47
N SER A 83 12.03 -15.59 -65.60
CA SER A 83 11.65 -16.50 -64.52
C SER A 83 12.72 -16.55 -63.43
N GLU A 84 14.01 -16.60 -63.77
CA GLU A 84 15.11 -16.57 -62.80
C GLU A 84 15.14 -15.24 -62.03
N ILE A 85 14.99 -14.10 -62.72
CA ILE A 85 14.96 -12.78 -62.07
C ILE A 85 13.74 -12.62 -61.15
N ARG A 86 12.57 -13.18 -61.50
CA ARG A 86 11.36 -13.11 -60.65
C ARG A 86 11.35 -14.13 -59.51
N LEU A 87 11.90 -15.32 -59.72
CA LEU A 87 12.10 -16.30 -58.64
C LEU A 87 13.12 -15.76 -57.63
N GLY A 88 14.20 -15.13 -58.12
CA GLY A 88 15.21 -14.47 -57.30
C GLY A 88 14.64 -13.32 -56.48
N ALA A 89 13.84 -12.44 -57.08
CA ALA A 89 13.19 -11.34 -56.34
C ALA A 89 12.18 -11.82 -55.28
N PHE A 90 11.45 -12.91 -55.56
CA PHE A 90 10.53 -13.53 -54.59
C PHE A 90 11.29 -14.20 -53.44
N GLN A 91 12.37 -14.93 -53.75
CA GLN A 91 13.23 -15.55 -52.74
C GLN A 91 13.87 -14.49 -51.84
N GLN A 92 14.34 -13.38 -52.42
CA GLN A 92 14.96 -12.30 -51.67
C GLN A 92 13.97 -11.55 -50.78
N ALA A 93 12.72 -11.36 -51.20
CA ALA A 93 11.69 -10.76 -50.36
C ALA A 93 11.26 -11.65 -49.18
N ILE A 94 11.39 -12.98 -49.30
CA ILE A 94 11.20 -13.91 -48.18
C ILE A 94 12.43 -13.85 -47.25
N GLU A 95 13.63 -13.83 -47.82
CA GLU A 95 14.88 -13.74 -47.04
C GLU A 95 15.01 -12.42 -46.24
N ASP A 96 14.41 -11.33 -46.72
CA ASP A 96 14.38 -10.04 -46.01
C ASP A 96 13.25 -9.97 -44.94
N ALA A 97 12.41 -11.01 -44.80
CA ALA A 97 11.36 -11.04 -43.80
C ALA A 97 11.91 -11.32 -42.40
N ALA A 98 11.32 -10.70 -41.39
CA ALA A 98 11.66 -10.92 -39.98
C ALA A 98 11.17 -12.29 -39.46
N ASP A 99 10.25 -12.93 -40.18
CA ASP A 99 9.71 -14.24 -39.86
C ASP A 99 10.47 -15.30 -40.67
N GLY A 100 10.87 -16.38 -40.02
CA GLY A 100 11.46 -17.52 -40.71
C GLY A 100 10.40 -18.28 -41.49
N VAL A 101 10.59 -18.45 -42.79
CA VAL A 101 9.65 -19.15 -43.67
C VAL A 101 10.23 -20.47 -44.12
N ALA A 102 9.41 -21.52 -43.96
CA ALA A 102 9.73 -22.86 -44.43
C ALA A 102 8.54 -23.46 -45.18
N ILE A 103 8.80 -24.34 -46.14
CA ILE A 103 7.79 -25.16 -46.80
C ILE A 103 8.11 -26.60 -46.49
N LEU A 104 7.09 -27.34 -46.05
CA LEU A 104 7.18 -28.75 -45.78
C LEU A 104 6.37 -29.53 -46.81
N ASP A 105 6.93 -30.66 -47.23
CA ASP A 105 6.23 -31.68 -48.01
C ASP A 105 6.16 -32.93 -47.13
N ASP A 106 4.93 -33.30 -46.80
CA ASP A 106 4.55 -34.17 -45.70
C ASP A 106 5.14 -33.69 -44.38
N GLU A 107 6.17 -34.39 -43.87
CA GLU A 107 6.84 -34.07 -42.62
C GLU A 107 8.21 -33.42 -42.83
N ALA A 108 8.69 -33.30 -44.08
CA ALA A 108 10.06 -32.94 -44.39
C ALA A 108 10.19 -31.54 -44.99
N TYR A 109 11.24 -30.81 -44.61
CA TYR A 109 11.52 -29.50 -45.18
C TYR A 109 11.95 -29.59 -46.65
N VAL A 110 11.23 -28.92 -47.55
CA VAL A 110 11.59 -28.79 -48.98
C VAL A 110 12.09 -27.41 -49.34
N TYR A 111 11.79 -26.41 -48.52
CA TYR A 111 12.34 -25.06 -48.64
C TYR A 111 12.46 -24.43 -47.26
N ILE A 112 13.53 -23.67 -47.03
CA ILE A 112 13.80 -22.94 -45.80
C ILE A 112 14.55 -21.66 -46.19
N ASP A 113 14.12 -20.51 -45.68
CA ASP A 113 14.85 -19.27 -45.82
C ASP A 113 16.02 -19.16 -44.83
N GLN A 114 16.81 -18.08 -44.91
CA GLN A 114 17.95 -17.92 -44.01
C GLN A 114 17.50 -17.54 -42.59
N THR A 115 16.45 -16.73 -42.46
CA THR A 115 15.88 -16.30 -41.17
C THR A 115 15.46 -17.48 -40.30
N HIS A 116 14.84 -18.52 -40.87
CA HIS A 116 14.47 -19.74 -40.15
C HIS A 116 15.71 -20.52 -39.68
N VAL A 117 16.73 -20.65 -40.53
CA VAL A 117 17.99 -21.32 -40.19
C VAL A 117 18.70 -20.62 -39.03
N ASP A 118 18.82 -19.30 -39.13
CA ASP A 118 19.48 -18.46 -38.12
C ASP A 118 18.73 -18.51 -36.78
N MET A 119 17.39 -18.47 -36.82
CA MET A 119 16.53 -18.50 -35.63
C MET A 119 16.69 -19.80 -34.82
N TYR A 120 16.70 -20.94 -35.52
CA TYR A 120 16.92 -22.25 -34.89
C TYR A 120 18.41 -22.55 -34.63
N GLY A 121 19.33 -21.68 -35.05
CA GLY A 121 20.76 -21.78 -34.74
C GLY A 121 21.48 -22.89 -35.51
N PHE A 122 21.08 -23.13 -36.77
CA PHE A 122 21.78 -24.06 -37.67
C PHE A 122 22.77 -23.30 -38.56
N ASP A 123 23.88 -23.95 -38.94
CA ASP A 123 24.91 -23.31 -39.77
C ASP A 123 24.52 -23.22 -41.24
N SER A 124 23.61 -24.09 -41.71
CA SER A 124 23.19 -24.12 -43.11
C SER A 124 21.78 -24.66 -43.34
N LYS A 125 21.12 -24.15 -44.39
CA LYS A 125 19.83 -24.68 -44.90
C LYS A 125 19.91 -26.19 -45.19
N GLN A 126 21.07 -26.68 -45.65
CA GLN A 126 21.27 -28.08 -46.04
C GLN A 126 21.14 -29.07 -44.87
N GLU A 127 21.34 -28.61 -43.64
CA GLU A 127 21.18 -29.47 -42.46
C GLU A 127 19.72 -29.75 -42.14
N LEU A 128 18.82 -28.86 -42.53
CA LEU A 128 17.39 -28.97 -42.25
C LEU A 128 16.59 -29.49 -43.44
N LEU A 129 17.02 -29.21 -44.67
CA LEU A 129 16.36 -29.71 -45.87
C LEU A 129 16.30 -31.25 -45.88
N GLY A 130 15.09 -31.79 -46.07
CA GLY A 130 14.79 -33.22 -46.06
C GLY A 130 14.66 -33.84 -44.67
N ARG A 131 14.91 -33.08 -43.59
CA ARG A 131 14.69 -33.53 -42.21
C ARG A 131 13.29 -33.25 -41.74
N SER A 132 12.89 -33.94 -40.67
CA SER A 132 11.59 -33.75 -40.04
C SER A 132 11.60 -32.53 -39.13
N TRP A 133 10.53 -31.74 -39.16
CA TRP A 133 10.31 -30.64 -38.22
C TRP A 133 10.31 -31.08 -36.75
N ARG A 134 10.05 -32.36 -36.46
CA ARG A 134 10.08 -32.92 -35.10
C ARG A 134 11.47 -32.81 -34.45
N GLU A 135 12.53 -32.65 -35.23
CA GLU A 135 13.90 -32.44 -34.71
C GLU A 135 14.08 -31.05 -34.08
N LEU A 136 13.22 -30.08 -34.41
CA LEU A 136 13.30 -28.70 -33.92
C LEU A 136 12.56 -28.47 -32.60
N TYR A 137 11.90 -29.49 -32.06
CA TYR A 137 11.07 -29.42 -30.87
C TYR A 137 11.36 -30.58 -29.92
N ALA A 138 11.13 -30.36 -28.63
CA ALA A 138 11.13 -31.46 -27.66
C ALA A 138 10.00 -32.46 -27.99
N ALA A 139 10.17 -33.73 -27.62
CA ALA A 139 9.26 -34.81 -28.03
C ALA A 139 7.80 -34.60 -27.55
N ASP A 140 7.63 -34.02 -26.36
CA ASP A 140 6.33 -33.66 -25.80
C ASP A 140 5.69 -32.49 -26.56
N GLU A 141 6.48 -31.46 -26.88
CA GLU A 141 6.02 -30.30 -27.64
C GLU A 141 5.68 -30.66 -29.09
N ALA A 142 6.49 -31.51 -29.74
CA ALA A 142 6.20 -32.03 -31.07
C ALA A 142 4.87 -32.82 -31.09
N ALA A 143 4.62 -33.67 -30.10
CA ALA A 143 3.37 -34.40 -29.98
C ALA A 143 2.16 -33.47 -29.75
N ARG A 144 2.35 -32.36 -29.04
CA ARG A 144 1.30 -31.34 -28.85
C ARG A 144 0.98 -30.62 -30.16
N ILE A 145 2.01 -30.16 -30.88
CA ILE A 145 1.84 -29.52 -32.19
C ILE A 145 1.16 -30.47 -33.17
N GLU A 146 1.57 -31.74 -33.19
CA GLU A 146 0.97 -32.76 -34.05
C GLU A 146 -0.53 -32.89 -33.80
N LYS A 147 -0.91 -33.00 -32.52
CA LYS A 147 -2.33 -33.11 -32.14
C LYS A 147 -3.13 -31.83 -32.39
N GLU A 148 -2.60 -30.66 -32.02
CA GLU A 148 -3.36 -29.41 -32.08
C GLU A 148 -3.38 -28.82 -33.49
N ALA A 149 -2.24 -28.84 -34.18
CA ALA A 149 -2.10 -28.18 -35.46
C ALA A 149 -2.61 -29.03 -36.62
N PHE A 150 -2.38 -30.35 -36.65
CA PHE A 150 -2.83 -31.16 -37.79
C PHE A 150 -4.35 -31.34 -37.79
N ASP A 151 -4.99 -31.51 -36.62
CA ASP A 151 -6.46 -31.50 -36.50
C ASP A 151 -7.06 -30.18 -37.04
N ALA A 152 -6.44 -29.05 -36.72
CA ALA A 152 -6.87 -27.73 -37.19
C ALA A 152 -6.56 -27.49 -38.68
N LEU A 153 -5.42 -27.97 -39.18
CA LEU A 153 -5.05 -27.88 -40.59
C LEU A 153 -6.00 -28.69 -41.48
N GLU A 154 -6.43 -29.87 -41.03
CA GLU A 154 -7.42 -30.69 -41.75
C GLU A 154 -8.81 -30.04 -41.77
N ARG A 155 -9.21 -29.39 -40.67
CA ARG A 155 -10.54 -28.78 -40.53
C ARG A 155 -10.63 -27.40 -41.19
N ASP A 156 -9.64 -26.55 -40.96
CA ASP A 156 -9.69 -25.11 -41.21
C ASP A 156 -8.61 -24.65 -42.23
N GLY A 157 -7.70 -25.53 -42.65
CA GLY A 157 -6.64 -25.23 -43.63
C GLY A 157 -5.49 -24.37 -43.10
N HIS A 158 -5.58 -23.90 -41.85
CA HIS A 158 -4.57 -23.08 -41.19
C HIS A 158 -4.59 -23.32 -39.67
N TRP A 159 -3.46 -23.07 -39.02
CA TRP A 159 -3.32 -23.08 -37.57
C TRP A 159 -2.31 -22.04 -37.14
N GLN A 160 -2.56 -21.37 -36.02
CA GLN A 160 -1.60 -20.48 -35.39
C GLN A 160 -1.55 -20.79 -33.90
N GLY A 161 -0.34 -20.86 -33.35
CA GLY A 161 -0.15 -21.11 -31.93
C GLY A 161 1.27 -20.83 -31.47
N ARG A 162 1.43 -20.82 -30.15
CA ARG A 162 2.74 -20.66 -29.52
C ARG A 162 3.40 -22.01 -29.35
N VAL A 163 4.70 -22.05 -29.59
CA VAL A 163 5.54 -23.23 -29.49
C VAL A 163 6.87 -22.89 -28.84
N THR A 164 7.55 -23.91 -28.30
CA THR A 164 8.92 -23.76 -27.79
C THR A 164 9.91 -24.43 -28.75
N GLY A 165 10.59 -23.60 -29.54
CA GLY A 165 11.65 -24.06 -30.45
C GLY A 165 12.90 -24.49 -29.69
N SER A 166 13.61 -25.48 -30.21
CA SER A 166 14.86 -26.00 -29.66
C SER A 166 16.01 -25.78 -30.62
N ARG A 167 17.15 -25.29 -30.11
CA ARG A 167 18.39 -25.11 -30.87
C ARG A 167 19.32 -26.34 -30.70
N PRO A 168 20.21 -26.64 -31.66
CA PRO A 168 21.14 -27.77 -31.57
C PRO A 168 22.04 -27.79 -30.33
N GLU A 169 22.37 -26.62 -29.81
CA GLU A 169 23.16 -26.41 -28.58
C GLU A 169 22.37 -26.71 -27.28
N GLY A 170 21.08 -27.04 -27.40
CA GLY A 170 20.19 -27.38 -26.28
C GLY A 170 19.49 -26.19 -25.62
N THR A 171 19.68 -24.97 -26.13
CA THR A 171 18.87 -23.80 -25.70
C THR A 171 17.49 -23.85 -26.35
N THR A 172 16.49 -23.29 -25.67
CA THR A 172 15.12 -23.21 -26.18
C THR A 172 14.69 -21.75 -26.27
N PHE A 173 13.76 -21.45 -27.18
CA PHE A 173 13.18 -20.12 -27.33
C PHE A 173 11.67 -20.19 -27.58
N PRO A 174 10.88 -19.25 -27.04
CA PRO A 174 9.47 -19.13 -27.36
C PRO A 174 9.30 -18.61 -28.80
N ALA A 175 8.40 -19.24 -29.56
CA ALA A 175 8.10 -18.84 -30.92
C ALA A 175 6.58 -18.85 -31.19
N GLU A 176 6.14 -17.95 -32.06
CA GLU A 176 4.80 -18.02 -32.67
C GLU A 176 4.91 -18.72 -34.02
N LEU A 177 4.17 -19.81 -34.15
CA LEU A 177 4.15 -20.67 -35.32
C LEU A 177 2.80 -20.52 -36.03
N SER A 178 2.85 -20.24 -37.33
CA SER A 178 1.67 -20.27 -38.21
C SER A 178 1.91 -21.30 -39.31
N LEU A 179 0.94 -22.20 -39.48
CA LEU A 179 0.95 -23.26 -40.47
C LEU A 179 -0.24 -23.06 -41.41
N THR A 180 -0.02 -23.15 -42.71
CA THR A 180 -1.08 -23.04 -43.72
C THR A 180 -0.92 -24.13 -44.77
N MET A 181 -2.00 -24.88 -45.04
CA MET A 181 -2.02 -25.92 -46.07
C MET A 181 -2.16 -25.29 -47.46
N VAL A 182 -1.24 -25.60 -48.38
CA VAL A 182 -1.23 -25.03 -49.75
C VAL A 182 -1.56 -26.07 -50.81
N ALA A 183 -1.27 -27.35 -50.55
CA ALA A 183 -1.68 -28.48 -51.38
C ALA A 183 -1.78 -29.75 -50.51
N PRO A 184 -2.35 -30.87 -51.00
CA PRO A 184 -2.27 -32.14 -50.28
C PRO A 184 -0.81 -32.46 -49.95
N SER A 185 -0.53 -32.68 -48.66
CA SER A 185 0.81 -32.88 -48.09
C SER A 185 1.77 -31.68 -48.16
N ARG A 186 1.39 -30.50 -48.67
CA ARG A 186 2.31 -29.34 -48.68
C ARG A 186 1.80 -28.20 -47.82
N MET A 187 2.61 -27.80 -46.83
CA MET A 187 2.30 -26.70 -45.92
C MET A 187 3.38 -25.63 -45.91
N VAL A 188 2.97 -24.39 -45.74
CA VAL A 188 3.84 -23.26 -45.46
C VAL A 188 3.86 -23.03 -43.95
N CYS A 189 5.05 -22.88 -43.41
CA CYS A 189 5.33 -22.59 -42.02
C CYS A 189 5.97 -21.21 -41.93
N THR A 190 5.43 -20.34 -41.08
CA THR A 190 6.11 -19.12 -40.66
C THR A 190 6.34 -19.17 -39.16
N VAL A 191 7.58 -18.93 -38.75
CA VAL A 191 7.98 -18.90 -37.34
C VAL A 191 8.50 -17.51 -36.99
N ARG A 192 8.11 -17.00 -35.83
CA ARG A 192 8.61 -15.75 -35.27
C ARG A 192 9.16 -15.99 -33.87
N ASP A 193 10.42 -15.68 -33.65
CA ASP A 193 11.02 -15.64 -32.30
C ASP A 193 10.41 -14.47 -31.52
N VAL A 194 9.83 -14.77 -30.35
CA VAL A 194 9.20 -13.77 -29.49
C VAL A 194 10.00 -13.52 -28.21
N THR A 195 11.23 -14.03 -28.10
CA THR A 195 12.11 -13.91 -26.92
C THR A 195 12.27 -12.45 -26.48
N ASP A 196 12.64 -11.55 -27.40
CA ASP A 196 12.85 -10.13 -27.09
C ASP A 196 11.55 -9.43 -26.65
N ARG A 197 10.41 -9.81 -27.25
CA ARG A 197 9.10 -9.25 -26.91
C ARG A 197 8.70 -9.70 -25.50
N GLU A 198 8.79 -11.00 -25.23
CA GLU A 198 8.43 -11.56 -23.93
C GLU A 198 9.36 -11.09 -22.82
N ALA A 199 10.66 -10.96 -23.08
CA ALA A 199 11.61 -10.43 -22.10
C ALA A 199 11.27 -8.98 -21.70
N ARG A 200 10.90 -8.13 -22.67
CA ARG A 200 10.48 -6.75 -22.40
C ARG A 200 9.15 -6.68 -21.65
N GLU A 201 8.16 -7.49 -22.07
CA GLU A 201 6.86 -7.56 -21.38
C GLU A 201 7.02 -8.07 -19.94
N HIS A 202 7.88 -9.07 -19.72
CA HIS A 202 8.18 -9.57 -18.40
C HIS A 202 8.93 -8.53 -17.55
N GLU A 203 9.93 -7.84 -18.11
CA GLU A 203 10.65 -6.78 -17.41
C GLU A 203 9.70 -5.63 -17.00
N LEU A 204 8.79 -5.22 -17.89
CA LEU A 204 7.76 -4.23 -17.59
C LEU A 204 6.81 -4.73 -16.49
N SER A 205 6.33 -5.96 -16.59
CA SER A 205 5.46 -6.58 -15.59
C SER A 205 6.12 -6.68 -14.21
N VAL A 206 7.41 -7.05 -14.16
CA VAL A 206 8.18 -7.11 -12.91
C VAL A 206 8.37 -5.70 -12.33
N LYS A 207 8.67 -4.70 -13.17
CA LYS A 207 8.78 -3.30 -12.72
C LYS A 207 7.45 -2.77 -12.20
N GLU A 208 6.33 -3.03 -12.87
CA GLU A 208 4.99 -2.65 -12.41
C GLU A 208 4.66 -3.30 -11.06
N ARG A 209 4.88 -4.62 -10.93
CA ARG A 209 4.65 -5.35 -9.67
C ARG A 209 5.54 -4.86 -8.52
N ALA A 210 6.80 -4.56 -8.80
CA ALA A 210 7.73 -4.05 -7.78
C ALA A 210 7.31 -2.67 -7.25
N LEU A 211 6.68 -1.84 -8.10
CA LEU A 211 6.11 -0.56 -7.70
C LEU A 211 4.84 -0.73 -6.87
N ASP A 212 4.02 -1.73 -7.17
CA ASP A 212 2.79 -2.04 -6.43
C ASP A 212 3.06 -2.67 -5.04
N GLU A 213 4.02 -3.59 -4.93
CA GLU A 213 4.38 -4.22 -3.64
C GLU A 213 4.98 -3.23 -2.62
N ALA A 214 5.48 -2.07 -3.07
CA ALA A 214 5.99 -1.02 -2.19
C ALA A 214 4.91 -0.25 -1.41
N GLY A 215 3.62 -0.58 -1.58
CA GLY A 215 2.49 0.04 -0.89
C GLY A 215 2.44 1.56 -1.09
N THR A 216 2.92 2.00 -2.26
CA THR A 216 3.10 3.40 -2.60
C THR A 216 2.20 3.76 -3.77
N SER A 217 1.34 4.77 -3.57
CA SER A 217 0.47 5.25 -4.64
C SER A 217 1.29 6.09 -5.62
N ILE A 218 1.26 5.70 -6.90
CA ILE A 218 2.00 6.32 -7.99
C ILE A 218 1.03 6.79 -9.05
N GLN A 219 1.27 8.01 -9.54
CA GLN A 219 0.51 8.62 -10.61
C GLN A 219 1.44 9.36 -11.56
N ILE A 220 1.12 9.37 -12.85
CA ILE A 220 1.87 10.12 -13.86
C ILE A 220 0.92 11.06 -14.56
N THR A 221 1.34 12.32 -14.71
CA THR A 221 0.61 13.32 -15.47
C THR A 221 1.38 13.75 -16.71
N ASP A 222 0.65 14.21 -17.73
CA ASP A 222 1.22 14.70 -18.98
C ASP A 222 0.98 16.21 -19.13
N PRO A 223 2.00 17.06 -18.91
CA PRO A 223 1.87 18.51 -19.03
C PRO A 223 1.72 18.99 -20.49
N THR A 224 1.99 18.14 -21.49
CA THR A 224 1.80 18.49 -22.91
C THR A 224 0.32 18.52 -23.29
N GLN A 225 -0.52 17.83 -22.51
CA GLN A 225 -1.98 17.84 -22.69
C GLN A 225 -2.65 18.97 -21.89
N PRO A 226 -3.75 19.56 -22.41
CA PRO A 226 -4.46 20.63 -21.72
C PRO A 226 -4.86 20.25 -20.29
N GLY A 227 -4.41 21.04 -19.32
CA GLY A 227 -4.76 20.86 -17.92
C GLY A 227 -3.90 19.85 -17.15
N ASN A 228 -2.83 19.31 -17.74
CA ASN A 228 -1.91 18.34 -17.11
C ASN A 228 -2.67 17.12 -16.50
N PRO A 229 -3.38 16.34 -17.33
CA PRO A 229 -4.19 15.20 -16.88
C PRO A 229 -3.34 14.01 -16.45
N LEU A 230 -3.93 13.13 -15.65
CA LEU A 230 -3.40 11.81 -15.33
C LEU A 230 -3.39 10.91 -16.58
N VAL A 231 -2.24 10.34 -16.89
CA VAL A 231 -2.05 9.37 -17.99
C VAL A 231 -1.75 7.96 -17.46
N TYR A 232 -1.37 7.84 -16.19
CA TYR A 232 -1.16 6.55 -15.53
C TYR A 232 -1.45 6.67 -14.03
N VAL A 233 -2.02 5.62 -13.45
CA VAL A 233 -2.17 5.41 -12.01
C VAL A 233 -2.02 3.92 -11.71
N ASN A 234 -1.31 3.60 -10.63
CA ASN A 234 -1.12 2.21 -10.21
C ASN A 234 -2.28 1.70 -9.33
N GLU A 235 -2.22 0.44 -8.91
CA GLU A 235 -3.29 -0.18 -8.11
C GLU A 235 -3.43 0.48 -6.73
N GLU A 236 -2.31 0.83 -6.10
CA GLU A 236 -2.30 1.50 -4.80
C GLU A 236 -2.98 2.88 -4.86
N PHE A 237 -2.89 3.60 -5.98
CA PHE A 237 -3.66 4.84 -6.17
C PHE A 237 -5.18 4.58 -6.13
N VAL A 238 -5.65 3.52 -6.78
CA VAL A 238 -7.08 3.17 -6.81
C VAL A 238 -7.54 2.83 -5.40
N GLN A 239 -6.78 2.01 -4.67
CA GLN A 239 -7.09 1.62 -3.30
C GLN A 239 -7.07 2.82 -2.33
N LEU A 240 -6.05 3.68 -2.41
CA LEU A 240 -5.91 4.85 -1.54
C LEU A 240 -7.00 5.90 -1.79
N THR A 241 -7.35 6.15 -3.05
CA THR A 241 -8.27 7.24 -3.41
C THR A 241 -9.72 6.81 -3.53
N GLY A 242 -9.98 5.51 -3.75
CA GLY A 242 -11.31 4.96 -4.03
C GLY A 242 -11.86 5.31 -5.41
N TYR A 243 -11.07 5.91 -6.30
CA TYR A 243 -11.48 6.19 -7.68
C TYR A 243 -11.03 5.06 -8.58
N GLU A 244 -11.93 4.59 -9.44
CA GLU A 244 -11.58 3.62 -10.47
C GLU A 244 -10.57 4.21 -11.45
N ARG A 245 -9.69 3.36 -12.01
CA ARG A 245 -8.65 3.80 -12.97
C ARG A 245 -9.27 4.59 -14.13
N SER A 246 -10.39 4.12 -14.68
CA SER A 246 -11.12 4.80 -15.77
C SER A 246 -11.69 6.16 -15.39
N GLU A 247 -11.99 6.39 -14.12
CA GLU A 247 -12.53 7.66 -13.62
C GLU A 247 -11.44 8.68 -13.28
N ALA A 248 -10.23 8.20 -12.98
CA ALA A 248 -9.08 9.03 -12.63
C ALA A 248 -8.31 9.50 -13.87
N LEU A 249 -8.10 8.61 -14.85
CA LEU A 249 -7.38 8.93 -16.08
C LEU A 249 -8.05 10.06 -16.86
N GLY A 250 -7.24 10.93 -17.46
CA GLY A 250 -7.71 12.11 -18.20
C GLY A 250 -8.09 13.32 -17.32
N ARG A 251 -8.09 13.18 -15.99
CA ARG A 251 -8.39 14.28 -15.06
C ARG A 251 -7.13 14.84 -14.42
N ASN A 252 -7.15 16.12 -14.07
CA ASN A 252 -6.06 16.70 -13.29
C ASN A 252 -6.17 16.26 -11.81
N PRO A 253 -5.08 15.84 -11.14
CA PRO A 253 -5.09 15.35 -9.75
C PRO A 253 -5.70 16.28 -8.70
N ARG A 254 -5.93 17.57 -9.04
CA ARG A 254 -6.62 18.52 -8.16
C ARG A 254 -8.03 18.10 -7.76
N PHE A 255 -8.66 17.15 -8.45
CA PHE A 255 -9.99 16.65 -8.04
C PHE A 255 -9.96 15.92 -6.68
N LEU A 256 -8.79 15.47 -6.23
CA LEU A 256 -8.60 14.89 -4.89
C LEU A 256 -8.57 15.96 -3.78
N GLN A 257 -8.52 17.24 -4.13
CA GLN A 257 -8.49 18.35 -3.18
C GLN A 257 -9.93 18.76 -2.80
N GLY A 258 -10.12 19.17 -1.55
CA GLY A 258 -11.43 19.53 -1.01
C GLY A 258 -11.37 20.68 0.01
N PRO A 259 -12.43 20.90 0.79
CA PRO A 259 -12.59 22.10 1.63
C PRO A 259 -11.50 22.30 2.69
N GLY A 260 -10.90 21.20 3.17
CA GLY A 260 -9.83 21.21 4.17
C GLY A 260 -8.43 21.11 3.58
N SER A 261 -8.27 21.19 2.26
CA SER A 261 -6.97 21.22 1.59
C SER A 261 -6.34 22.61 1.74
N ASP A 262 -5.10 22.65 2.24
CA ASP A 262 -4.40 23.91 2.50
C ASP A 262 -4.07 24.69 1.21
N SER A 263 -4.59 25.91 1.11
CA SER A 263 -4.46 26.75 -0.09
C SER A 263 -3.02 27.23 -0.35
N GLU A 264 -2.18 27.34 0.69
CA GLU A 264 -0.78 27.71 0.53
C GLU A 264 0.01 26.54 -0.05
N THR A 265 -0.22 25.34 0.46
CA THR A 265 0.41 24.11 -0.05
C THR A 265 0.04 23.84 -1.51
N THR A 266 -1.23 24.00 -1.89
CA THR A 266 -1.64 23.80 -3.30
C THR A 266 -1.03 24.82 -4.25
N LYS A 267 -0.85 26.08 -3.80
CA LYS A 267 -0.10 27.10 -4.55
C LYS A 267 1.37 26.71 -4.72
N ARG A 268 2.03 26.23 -3.66
CA ARG A 268 3.43 25.77 -3.73
C ARG A 268 3.61 24.62 -4.72
N ILE A 269 2.67 23.66 -4.75
CA ILE A 269 2.68 22.57 -5.75
C ILE A 269 2.55 23.14 -7.16
N ARG A 270 1.60 24.06 -7.38
CA ARG A 270 1.42 24.70 -8.68
C ARG A 270 2.67 25.43 -9.15
N THR A 271 3.28 26.25 -8.29
CA THR A 271 4.51 26.98 -8.61
C THR A 271 5.67 26.02 -8.92
N ALA A 272 5.78 24.90 -8.19
CA ALA A 272 6.80 23.89 -8.47
C ALA A 272 6.60 23.24 -9.86
N ILE A 273 5.36 22.94 -10.24
CA ILE A 273 5.02 22.45 -11.58
C ILE A 273 5.36 23.51 -12.64
N GLU A 274 4.91 24.76 -12.47
CA GLU A 274 5.17 25.86 -13.41
C GLU A 274 6.66 26.20 -13.57
N THR A 275 7.46 26.00 -12.52
CA THR A 275 8.91 26.22 -12.54
C THR A 275 9.73 24.97 -12.82
N GLU A 276 9.05 23.85 -13.13
CA GLU A 276 9.65 22.54 -13.42
C GLU A 276 10.64 22.05 -12.34
N ARG A 277 10.30 22.28 -11.07
CA ARG A 277 11.09 21.86 -9.91
C ARG A 277 10.41 20.74 -9.14
N PRO A 278 11.18 19.81 -8.56
CA PRO A 278 10.62 18.80 -7.67
C PRO A 278 10.08 19.45 -6.38
N ILE A 279 9.03 18.88 -5.81
CA ILE A 279 8.46 19.31 -4.53
C ILE A 279 8.01 18.10 -3.71
N THR A 280 8.27 18.14 -2.40
CA THR A 280 7.66 17.23 -1.43
C THR A 280 6.90 18.05 -0.39
N THR A 281 5.64 17.70 -0.15
CA THR A 281 4.79 18.39 0.82
C THR A 281 3.77 17.44 1.45
N LYS A 282 3.07 17.91 2.48
CA LYS A 282 1.95 17.19 3.10
C LYS A 282 0.67 17.90 2.74
N LEU A 283 -0.29 17.18 2.18
CA LEU A 283 -1.57 17.72 1.73
C LEU A 283 -2.71 16.88 2.31
N ARG A 284 -3.86 17.50 2.52
CA ARG A 284 -5.10 16.81 2.87
C ARG A 284 -5.92 16.63 1.60
N ASN A 285 -6.21 15.40 1.25
CA ASN A 285 -7.03 15.01 0.10
C ASN A 285 -8.31 14.31 0.57
N TYR A 286 -9.17 13.98 -0.38
CA TYR A 286 -10.48 13.37 -0.18
C TYR A 286 -10.66 12.20 -1.13
N THR A 287 -11.17 11.07 -0.60
CA THR A 287 -11.49 9.88 -1.41
C THR A 287 -12.71 10.12 -2.30
N ALA A 288 -13.05 9.16 -3.16
CA ALA A 288 -14.28 9.21 -3.97
C ALA A 288 -15.56 9.32 -3.12
N GLU A 289 -15.55 8.75 -1.92
CA GLU A 289 -16.64 8.84 -0.94
C GLU A 289 -16.62 10.14 -0.12
N GLY A 290 -15.59 10.97 -0.29
CA GLY A 290 -15.43 12.24 0.41
C GLY A 290 -14.78 12.14 1.80
N GLU A 291 -14.16 11.01 2.14
CA GLU A 291 -13.44 10.86 3.41
C GLU A 291 -12.08 11.58 3.33
N PRO A 292 -11.75 12.46 4.30
CA PRO A 292 -10.48 13.17 4.30
C PRO A 292 -9.30 12.29 4.74
N TYR A 293 -8.24 12.24 3.94
CA TYR A 293 -6.98 11.58 4.28
C TYR A 293 -5.78 12.51 4.10
N TRP A 294 -4.70 12.25 4.85
CA TRP A 294 -3.46 13.00 4.76
C TRP A 294 -2.44 12.26 3.93
N VAL A 295 -1.91 12.92 2.91
CA VAL A 295 -0.88 12.37 2.04
C VAL A 295 0.42 13.17 2.17
N LYS A 296 1.55 12.47 2.21
CA LYS A 296 2.85 13.04 1.86
C LYS A 296 3.02 12.87 0.35
N LEU A 297 2.92 13.97 -0.37
CA LEU A 297 3.00 14.02 -1.84
C LEU A 297 4.40 14.48 -2.25
N SER A 298 5.04 13.70 -3.11
CA SER A 298 6.24 14.09 -3.86
C SER A 298 5.90 14.20 -5.34
N VAL A 299 6.27 15.29 -5.99
CA VAL A 299 6.07 15.51 -7.43
C VAL A 299 7.41 15.81 -8.07
N THR A 300 7.77 15.03 -9.08
CA THR A 300 9.07 15.12 -9.77
C THR A 300 8.86 15.23 -11.28
N PRO A 301 9.44 16.24 -11.97
CA PRO A 301 9.40 16.32 -13.42
C PRO A 301 10.34 15.26 -14.05
N VAL A 302 9.85 14.59 -15.09
CA VAL A 302 10.62 13.69 -15.95
C VAL A 302 10.95 14.43 -17.23
N ARG A 303 12.22 14.41 -17.63
CA ARG A 303 12.74 15.13 -18.80
C ARG A 303 13.20 14.15 -19.87
N ASP A 304 13.02 14.54 -21.13
CA ASP A 304 13.60 13.84 -22.28
C ASP A 304 15.12 14.13 -22.42
N GLY A 305 15.74 13.55 -23.45
CA GLY A 305 17.16 13.78 -23.77
C GLY A 305 17.51 15.23 -24.13
N ASN A 306 16.52 16.08 -24.42
CA ASN A 306 16.67 17.50 -24.72
C ASN A 306 16.41 18.40 -23.49
N GLY A 307 16.11 17.81 -22.34
CA GLY A 307 15.82 18.54 -21.11
C GLY A 307 14.39 19.07 -21.01
N ILE A 308 13.50 18.75 -21.94
CA ILE A 308 12.09 19.18 -21.93
C ILE A 308 11.31 18.24 -21.01
N VAL A 309 10.46 18.80 -20.15
CA VAL A 309 9.60 17.99 -19.26
C VAL A 309 8.52 17.29 -20.09
N THR A 310 8.56 15.95 -20.13
CA THR A 310 7.56 15.14 -20.81
C THR A 310 6.43 14.72 -19.89
N ASN A 311 6.72 14.49 -18.60
CA ASN A 311 5.76 13.98 -17.63
C ASN A 311 6.09 14.48 -16.21
N TYR A 312 5.12 14.39 -15.30
CA TYR A 312 5.38 14.48 -13.86
C TYR A 312 5.01 13.17 -13.18
N ILE A 313 5.89 12.68 -12.31
CA ILE A 313 5.61 11.54 -11.44
C ILE A 313 5.19 12.09 -10.07
N GLY A 314 3.98 11.74 -9.66
CA GLY A 314 3.46 11.95 -8.32
C GLY A 314 3.54 10.68 -7.50
N VAL A 315 4.14 10.76 -6.31
CA VAL A 315 4.22 9.67 -5.34
C VAL A 315 3.50 10.09 -4.08
N GLN A 316 2.53 9.29 -3.65
CA GLN A 316 1.65 9.52 -2.52
C GLN A 316 1.91 8.45 -1.45
N HIS A 317 2.15 8.89 -0.21
CA HIS A 317 2.17 8.02 0.97
C HIS A 317 1.09 8.48 1.94
N ASP A 318 0.20 7.58 2.32
CA ASP A 318 -0.77 7.86 3.37
C ASP A 318 -0.06 8.02 4.72
N ILE A 319 -0.29 9.15 5.37
CA ILE A 319 0.24 9.46 6.70
C ILE A 319 -0.90 9.69 7.71
N THR A 320 -2.13 9.32 7.37
CA THR A 320 -3.33 9.55 8.19
C THR A 320 -3.22 8.85 9.54
N GLU A 321 -2.93 7.54 9.53
CA GLU A 321 -2.79 6.76 10.76
C GLU A 321 -1.60 7.24 11.61
N GLN A 322 -0.45 7.48 10.98
CA GLN A 322 0.73 8.01 11.65
C GLN A 322 0.42 9.34 12.36
N ARG A 323 -0.31 10.25 11.69
CA ARG A 323 -0.71 11.53 12.28
C ARG A 323 -1.74 11.36 13.39
N ARG A 324 -2.65 10.39 13.28
CA ARG A 324 -3.63 10.07 14.33
C ARG A 324 -2.89 9.60 15.59
N ARG A 325 -1.97 8.64 15.47
CA ARG A 325 -1.15 8.15 16.58
C ARG A 325 -0.33 9.26 17.24
N ILE A 326 0.34 10.12 16.46
CA ILE A 326 1.09 11.26 17.00
C ILE A 326 0.18 12.24 17.75
N ARG A 327 -1.02 12.53 17.23
CA ARG A 327 -1.98 13.38 17.94
C ARG A 327 -2.47 12.74 19.23
N GLU A 328 -2.77 11.45 19.20
CA GLU A 328 -3.27 10.72 20.37
C GLU A 328 -2.23 10.69 21.49
N LEU A 329 -0.96 10.38 21.16
CA LEU A 329 0.15 10.47 22.10
C LEU A 329 0.29 11.87 22.69
N ARG A 330 0.27 12.92 21.85
CA ARG A 330 0.34 14.31 22.35
C ARG A 330 -0.81 14.65 23.28
N ASN A 331 -2.03 14.27 22.93
CA ASN A 331 -3.21 14.56 23.74
C ASN A 331 -3.17 13.80 25.08
N GLN A 332 -2.60 12.58 25.10
CA GLN A 332 -2.33 11.85 26.33
C GLN A 332 -1.27 12.55 27.19
N THR A 333 -0.16 12.98 26.59
CA THR A 333 0.91 13.73 27.29
C THR A 333 0.40 15.05 27.87
N GLU A 334 -0.28 15.87 27.07
CA GLU A 334 -0.87 17.14 27.52
C GLU A 334 -1.89 16.92 28.64
N ARG A 335 -2.70 15.85 28.55
CA ARG A 335 -3.66 15.51 29.60
C ARG A 335 -2.98 15.05 30.89
N LEU A 336 -1.89 14.29 30.80
CA LEU A 336 -1.08 13.92 31.96
C LEU A 336 -0.44 15.17 32.59
N GLU A 337 0.13 16.08 31.80
CA GLU A 337 0.69 17.35 32.28
C GLU A 337 -0.36 18.23 32.97
N LEU A 338 -1.58 18.32 32.42
CA LEU A 338 -2.68 19.05 33.03
C LEU A 338 -3.14 18.43 34.36
N VAL A 339 -3.18 17.10 34.45
CA VAL A 339 -3.51 16.41 35.70
C VAL A 339 -2.43 16.67 36.76
N LEU A 340 -1.15 16.55 36.41
CA LEU A 340 -0.04 16.74 37.33
C LEU A 340 0.09 18.19 37.82
N SER A 341 -0.03 19.17 36.90
CA SER A 341 0.03 20.60 37.24
C SER A 341 -1.18 21.06 38.05
N GLY A 342 -2.38 20.54 37.76
CA GLY A 342 -3.60 20.88 38.49
C GLY A 342 -3.65 20.33 39.93
N THR A 343 -2.88 19.28 40.24
CA THR A 343 -2.83 18.67 41.58
C THR A 343 -1.60 19.05 42.39
N GLU A 344 -0.76 19.98 41.89
CA GLU A 344 0.54 20.35 42.48
C GLU A 344 1.37 19.10 42.85
N THR A 345 1.26 18.05 42.04
CA THR A 345 1.90 16.76 42.29
C THR A 345 3.13 16.67 41.41
N GLY A 346 4.29 16.60 42.04
CA GLY A 346 5.54 16.36 41.34
C GLY A 346 5.87 14.88 41.27
N ILE A 347 6.66 14.53 40.27
CA ILE A 347 7.14 13.18 40.00
C ILE A 347 8.63 13.10 40.33
N GLY A 348 9.02 11.99 40.97
CA GLY A 348 10.39 11.57 41.09
C GLY A 348 10.56 10.13 40.63
N GLU A 349 11.76 9.77 40.20
CA GLU A 349 12.12 8.40 39.86
C GLU A 349 13.42 8.02 40.56
N TRP A 350 13.47 6.79 41.07
CA TRP A 350 14.69 6.19 41.59
C TRP A 350 15.04 4.94 40.77
N ASP A 351 16.18 4.98 40.10
CA ASP A 351 16.76 3.82 39.43
C ASP A 351 17.62 3.02 40.43
N PHE A 352 17.17 1.80 40.75
CA PHE A 352 17.84 0.93 41.73
C PHE A 352 19.23 0.49 41.27
N SER A 353 19.44 0.34 39.96
CA SER A 353 20.70 -0.17 39.41
C SER A 353 21.83 0.85 39.45
N THR A 354 21.50 2.12 39.22
CA THR A 354 22.46 3.23 39.23
C THR A 354 22.45 4.03 40.53
N ASN A 355 21.49 3.76 41.41
CA ASN A 355 21.19 4.54 42.61
C ASN A 355 20.96 6.03 42.30
N THR A 356 20.37 6.32 41.14
CA THR A 356 20.10 7.70 40.69
C THR A 356 18.68 8.10 41.04
N VAL A 357 18.51 9.24 41.68
CA VAL A 357 17.22 9.87 41.95
C VAL A 357 17.07 11.08 41.03
N THR A 358 15.94 11.14 40.33
CA THR A 358 15.55 12.30 39.53
C THR A 358 14.24 12.84 40.08
N LEU A 359 14.15 14.16 40.25
CA LEU A 359 12.92 14.84 40.66
C LEU A 359 12.57 15.86 39.57
N ASP A 360 11.29 15.98 39.23
CA ASP A 360 10.79 17.06 38.38
C ASP A 360 10.83 18.42 39.09
N ALA A 361 10.40 19.48 38.41
CA ALA A 361 10.42 20.82 38.98
C ALA A 361 9.50 20.97 40.20
N THR A 362 8.30 20.39 40.14
CA THR A 362 7.27 20.50 41.18
C THR A 362 7.69 19.79 42.45
N LEU A 363 8.22 18.57 42.36
CA LEU A 363 8.65 17.81 43.53
C LEU A 363 9.91 18.42 44.14
N ARG A 364 10.83 18.93 43.31
CA ARG A 364 12.03 19.64 43.79
C ARG A 364 11.69 20.93 44.54
N GLU A 365 10.68 21.67 44.07
CA GLU A 365 10.18 22.86 44.76
C GLU A 365 9.49 22.51 46.08
N ALA A 366 8.60 21.51 46.08
CA ALA A 366 7.93 21.03 47.30
C ALA A 366 8.93 20.49 48.33
N VAL A 367 9.97 19.79 47.87
CA VAL A 367 10.99 19.20 48.73
C VAL A 367 12.02 20.23 49.21
N GLY A 368 12.27 21.28 48.44
CA GLY A 368 13.29 22.29 48.72
C GLY A 368 14.73 21.81 48.56
N ALA A 369 14.94 20.56 48.12
CA ALA A 369 16.24 19.96 47.86
C ALA A 369 16.27 19.24 46.51
N SER A 370 17.48 18.96 46.02
CA SER A 370 17.73 18.20 44.79
C SER A 370 18.59 16.97 45.06
N PRO A 371 18.10 15.99 45.83
CA PRO A 371 18.81 14.74 46.03
C PRO A 371 18.99 14.01 44.69
N THR A 372 20.20 13.54 44.47
CA THR A 372 20.60 12.79 43.27
C THR A 372 20.77 11.30 43.55
N THR A 373 20.77 10.90 44.82
CA THR A 373 20.87 9.50 45.27
C THR A 373 19.83 9.20 46.34
N ILE A 374 19.56 7.91 46.58
CA ILE A 374 18.61 7.50 47.62
C ILE A 374 19.08 7.87 49.02
N ASP A 375 20.40 7.87 49.25
CA ASP A 375 21.01 8.22 50.53
C ASP A 375 20.82 9.72 50.82
N GLU A 376 20.96 10.57 49.80
CA GLU A 376 20.66 12.00 49.88
C GLU A 376 19.17 12.24 50.15
N TRP A 377 18.29 11.47 49.51
CA TRP A 377 16.85 11.51 49.79
C TRP A 377 16.54 11.10 51.24
N GLN A 378 17.12 10.01 51.75
CA GLN A 378 16.91 9.59 53.15
C GLN A 378 17.46 10.59 54.18
N ALA A 379 18.51 11.34 53.82
CA ALA A 379 19.11 12.34 54.70
C ALA A 379 18.14 13.50 54.99
N ILE A 380 17.37 13.93 53.98
CA ILE A 380 16.38 15.00 54.10
C ILE A 380 15.06 14.54 54.72
N VAL A 381 14.78 13.24 54.79
CA VAL A 381 13.62 12.70 55.52
C VAL A 381 13.85 12.83 57.03
N TYR A 382 12.81 13.28 57.75
CA TYR A 382 12.85 13.45 59.20
C TYR A 382 13.18 12.11 59.89
N PRO A 383 14.05 12.07 60.93
CA PRO A 383 14.58 10.81 61.48
C PRO A 383 13.54 9.76 61.85
N GLU A 384 12.40 10.17 62.40
CA GLU A 384 11.30 9.28 62.80
C GLU A 384 10.55 8.65 61.61
N ASP A 385 10.60 9.28 60.44
CA ASP A 385 9.89 8.84 59.24
C ASP A 385 10.79 8.06 58.27
N ARG A 386 12.11 7.98 58.52
CA ARG A 386 13.09 7.37 57.60
C ARG A 386 12.81 5.91 57.29
N GLU A 387 12.48 5.12 58.31
CA GLU A 387 12.20 3.69 58.13
C GLU A 387 10.94 3.48 57.28
N ARG A 388 9.87 4.25 57.56
CA ARG A 388 8.64 4.25 56.76
C ARG A 388 8.88 4.69 55.32
N ALA A 389 9.65 5.76 55.13
CA ALA A 389 9.99 6.25 53.79
C ALA A 389 10.82 5.23 52.99
N ALA A 390 11.79 4.58 53.64
CA ALA A 390 12.59 3.53 53.01
C ALA A 390 11.74 2.31 52.63
N ASP A 391 10.83 1.88 53.50
CA ASP A 391 9.92 0.77 53.21
C ASP A 391 8.97 1.10 52.05
N ALA A 392 8.44 2.33 52.00
CA ALA A 392 7.60 2.79 50.90
C ALA A 392 8.32 2.75 49.54
N LEU A 393 9.63 2.96 49.51
CA LEU A 393 10.41 2.88 48.27
C LEU A 393 10.77 1.43 47.91
N ARG A 394 10.95 0.56 48.90
CA ARG A 394 11.37 -0.82 48.70
C ARG A 394 10.21 -1.76 48.37
N ARG A 395 9.04 -1.55 48.99
CA ARG A 395 7.86 -2.39 48.85
C ARG A 395 7.40 -2.62 47.40
N PRO A 396 7.36 -1.59 46.52
CA PRO A 396 6.98 -1.80 45.12
C PRO A 396 7.94 -2.72 44.38
N ILE A 397 9.24 -2.67 44.69
CA ILE A 397 10.24 -3.55 44.07
C ILE A 397 10.13 -4.98 44.61
N GLU A 398 10.02 -5.14 45.93
CA GLU A 398 10.05 -6.46 46.58
C GLU A 398 8.76 -7.27 46.39
N THR A 399 7.62 -6.59 46.43
CA THR A 399 6.29 -7.24 46.45
C THR A 399 5.46 -6.94 45.20
N GLY A 400 5.81 -5.93 44.43
CA GLY A 400 4.99 -5.40 43.33
C GLY A 400 3.84 -4.51 43.78
N ASP A 401 3.59 -4.40 45.10
CA ASP A 401 2.49 -3.61 45.64
C ASP A 401 2.85 -2.12 45.70
N PRO A 402 1.93 -1.21 45.30
CA PRO A 402 2.11 0.21 45.50
C PRO A 402 2.14 0.55 46.99
N ALA A 403 2.94 1.56 47.37
CA ALA A 403 2.95 2.09 48.73
C ALA A 403 2.49 3.54 48.76
N THR A 404 1.91 3.95 49.89
CA THR A 404 1.45 5.32 50.11
C THR A 404 1.80 5.70 51.53
N GLU A 405 2.58 6.77 51.67
CA GLU A 405 3.04 7.24 52.98
C GLU A 405 3.06 8.76 53.02
N THR A 406 2.68 9.32 54.17
CA THR A 406 2.89 10.73 54.44
C THR A 406 4.13 10.88 55.31
N ILE A 407 5.12 11.60 54.80
CA ILE A 407 6.44 11.75 55.43
C ILE A 407 6.79 13.23 55.65
N ARG A 408 7.57 13.50 56.69
CA ARG A 408 8.18 14.80 56.91
C ARG A 408 9.54 14.85 56.23
N ILE A 409 9.79 15.95 55.54
CA ILE A 409 11.08 16.26 54.94
C ILE A 409 11.57 17.62 55.40
N ARG A 410 12.89 17.76 55.42
CA ARG A 410 13.60 18.96 55.80
C ARG A 410 14.92 19.02 55.01
N ALA A 411 14.95 19.90 54.02
CA ALA A 411 16.09 20.11 53.14
C ALA A 411 17.29 20.79 53.85
N ASP A 412 17.03 21.69 54.82
CA ASP A 412 18.03 22.39 55.62
C ASP A 412 17.47 22.84 57.01
N ASP A 413 17.84 24.02 57.54
CA ASP A 413 17.20 24.62 58.75
C ASP A 413 15.79 25.21 58.45
N SER A 414 15.26 24.96 57.26
CA SER A 414 13.91 25.27 56.80
C SER A 414 12.83 24.65 57.67
N GLU A 415 11.63 25.22 57.58
CA GLU A 415 10.43 24.59 58.15
C GLU A 415 10.20 23.19 57.59
N VAL A 416 9.52 22.36 58.39
CA VAL A 416 9.21 20.98 58.06
C VAL A 416 8.09 20.95 57.04
N THR A 417 8.35 20.40 55.85
CA THR A 417 7.33 20.17 54.83
C THR A 417 6.78 18.75 54.96
N TRP A 418 5.45 18.61 54.90
CA TRP A 418 4.80 17.30 54.81
C TRP A 418 4.62 16.92 53.34
N ILE A 419 5.05 15.73 52.95
CA ILE A 419 4.85 15.20 51.61
C ILE A 419 3.98 13.95 51.69
N ASP A 420 2.86 13.96 50.96
CA ASP A 420 2.15 12.73 50.62
C ASP A 420 2.89 12.08 49.46
N LEU A 421 3.47 10.91 49.70
CA LEU A 421 4.27 10.14 48.77
C LEU A 421 3.51 8.88 48.35
N HIS A 422 3.32 8.70 47.04
CA HIS A 422 2.81 7.48 46.44
C HIS A 422 3.90 6.86 45.58
N THR A 423 4.23 5.59 45.79
CA THR A 423 5.31 4.91 45.07
C THR A 423 4.80 3.66 44.37
N VAL A 424 5.27 3.46 43.14
CA VAL A 424 4.94 2.30 42.31
C VAL A 424 6.19 1.76 41.64
N ALA A 425 6.20 0.46 41.34
CA ALA A 425 7.26 -0.13 40.54
C ALA A 425 7.16 0.36 39.09
N SER A 426 8.29 0.66 38.49
CA SER A 426 8.44 1.07 37.10
C SER A 426 9.67 0.38 36.49
N ASP A 427 9.80 0.49 35.17
CA ASP A 427 11.01 0.11 34.43
C ASP A 427 11.68 1.39 33.95
N ALA A 428 12.98 1.55 34.22
CA ALA A 428 13.77 2.71 33.79
C ALA A 428 13.98 2.78 32.27
N GLY A 429 13.35 1.89 31.49
CA GLY A 429 13.44 1.82 30.03
C GLY A 429 14.72 1.13 29.54
N ASN A 430 15.62 0.79 30.45
CA ASN A 430 16.83 -0.01 30.23
C ASN A 430 16.67 -1.47 30.70
N GLY A 431 15.48 -1.86 31.19
CA GLY A 431 15.21 -3.18 31.75
C GLY A 431 15.63 -3.34 33.22
N SER A 432 16.08 -2.27 33.88
CA SER A 432 16.33 -2.23 35.32
C SER A 432 15.06 -1.82 36.07
N ALA A 433 14.85 -2.42 37.25
CA ALA A 433 13.79 -2.02 38.16
C ALA A 433 14.00 -0.58 38.64
N SER A 434 12.99 0.27 38.49
CA SER A 434 12.93 1.61 39.05
C SER A 434 11.67 1.80 39.92
N VAL A 435 11.67 2.86 40.72
CA VAL A 435 10.51 3.26 41.52
C VAL A 435 10.08 4.63 41.07
N LEU A 436 8.84 4.74 40.61
CA LEU A 436 8.21 6.01 40.32
C LEU A 436 7.51 6.50 41.58
N ALA A 437 7.87 7.69 42.03
CA ALA A 437 7.29 8.37 43.18
C ALA A 437 6.48 9.59 42.72
N MET A 438 5.25 9.72 43.22
CA MET A 438 4.44 10.93 43.08
C MET A 438 4.36 11.57 44.46
N GLY A 439 4.82 12.81 44.56
CA GLY A 439 4.84 13.57 45.81
C GLY A 439 4.05 14.86 45.68
N ARG A 440 3.29 15.20 46.72
CA ARG A 440 2.64 16.52 46.82
C ARG A 440 2.86 17.12 48.20
N ASP A 441 2.90 18.45 48.27
CA ASP A 441 2.92 19.18 49.55
C ASP A 441 1.57 19.01 50.27
N ALA A 442 1.63 18.35 51.42
CA ALA A 442 0.51 18.10 52.31
C ALA A 442 0.58 18.94 53.59
N THR A 443 1.44 19.97 53.67
CA THR A 443 1.69 20.76 54.88
C THR A 443 0.43 21.43 55.38
N LYS A 444 -0.27 22.21 54.52
CA LYS A 444 -1.56 22.86 54.89
C LYS A 444 -2.62 21.85 55.33
N ARG A 445 -2.66 20.66 54.71
CA ARG A 445 -3.62 19.60 55.06
C ARG A 445 -3.26 18.97 56.41
N SER A 446 -1.99 18.67 56.61
CA SER A 446 -1.46 18.04 57.82
C SER A 446 -1.57 18.98 59.02
N GLU A 447 -1.32 20.27 58.84
CA GLU A 447 -1.54 21.30 59.84
C GLU A 447 -3.01 21.42 60.22
N ARG A 448 -3.94 21.39 59.25
CA ARG A 448 -5.39 21.42 59.54
C ARG A 448 -5.85 20.16 60.29
N VAL A 449 -5.36 18.98 59.91
CA VAL A 449 -5.68 17.73 60.61
C VAL A 449 -5.10 17.72 62.02
N LYS A 450 -3.84 18.14 62.19
CA LYS A 450 -3.21 18.27 63.52
C LYS A 450 -3.86 19.34 64.37
N TRP A 451 -4.20 20.49 63.80
CA TRP A 451 -4.92 21.55 64.49
C TRP A 451 -6.30 21.08 64.90
N ALA A 452 -7.06 20.41 64.02
CA ALA A 452 -8.35 19.82 64.35
C ALA A 452 -8.22 18.75 65.45
N SER A 453 -7.24 17.85 65.36
CA SER A 453 -6.98 16.83 66.40
C SER A 453 -6.56 17.45 67.72
N LYS A 454 -5.73 18.49 67.71
CA LYS A 454 -5.30 19.20 68.92
C LYS A 454 -6.42 20.04 69.52
N LEU A 455 -7.29 20.62 68.71
CA LEU A 455 -8.47 21.37 69.14
C LEU A 455 -9.55 20.43 69.68
N PHE A 456 -9.66 19.22 69.11
CA PHE A 456 -10.43 18.12 69.65
C PHE A 456 -9.86 17.72 71.02
N ASP A 457 -8.56 17.39 71.13
CA ASP A 457 -8.01 16.85 72.38
C ASP A 457 -7.69 17.88 73.49
N GLN A 458 -7.51 19.16 73.15
CA GLN A 458 -7.01 20.20 74.08
C GLN A 458 -7.79 21.53 74.03
N GLY A 459 -8.90 21.59 73.28
CA GLY A 459 -9.74 22.78 73.19
C GLY A 459 -10.64 22.98 74.42
N PRO A 460 -11.08 24.23 74.71
CA PRO A 460 -12.03 24.53 75.80
C PRO A 460 -13.49 24.20 75.45
N LEU A 461 -13.75 23.68 74.25
CA LEU A 461 -15.06 23.27 73.77
C LEU A 461 -15.22 21.76 73.97
N LEU A 462 -16.44 21.31 74.28
CA LEU A 462 -16.77 19.89 74.40
C LEU A 462 -17.22 19.35 73.05
N PHE A 463 -16.52 18.35 72.51
CA PHE A 463 -16.87 17.69 71.26
C PHE A 463 -17.39 16.27 71.50
N VAL A 464 -18.59 16.01 70.97
CA VAL A 464 -19.21 14.69 70.98
C VAL A 464 -19.75 14.38 69.58
N GLN A 465 -19.30 13.26 69.04
CA GLN A 465 -19.83 12.68 67.81
C GLN A 465 -20.77 11.54 68.19
N THR A 466 -21.99 11.60 67.67
CA THR A 466 -23.00 10.56 67.90
C THR A 466 -23.42 9.88 66.61
N ARG A 467 -23.88 8.64 66.73
CA ARG A 467 -24.53 7.87 65.68
C ARG A 467 -25.96 7.55 66.10
N ALA A 468 -26.91 7.76 65.20
CA ALA A 468 -28.29 7.36 65.44
C ALA A 468 -28.40 5.82 65.42
N VAL A 469 -28.77 5.23 66.56
CA VAL A 469 -29.05 3.80 66.69
C VAL A 469 -30.45 3.67 67.27
N SER A 470 -31.37 3.06 66.52
CA SER A 470 -32.77 2.86 66.94
C SER A 470 -33.53 4.13 67.35
N GLY A 471 -33.12 5.31 66.83
CA GLY A 471 -33.74 6.60 67.12
C GLY A 471 -33.07 7.39 68.26
N GLU A 472 -32.06 6.83 68.93
CA GLU A 472 -31.28 7.51 69.95
C GLU A 472 -29.88 7.87 69.44
N ALA A 473 -29.37 9.03 69.87
CA ALA A 473 -28.04 9.50 69.55
C ALA A 473 -27.02 8.83 70.49
N VAL A 474 -26.35 7.77 70.02
CA VAL A 474 -25.35 7.02 70.79
C VAL A 474 -23.96 7.61 70.55
N ILE A 475 -23.18 7.84 71.61
CA ILE A 475 -21.85 8.44 71.53
C ILE A 475 -20.88 7.47 70.83
N GLU A 476 -20.33 7.89 69.69
CA GLU A 476 -19.37 7.13 68.89
C GLU A 476 -17.93 7.57 69.18
N ALA A 477 -17.73 8.87 69.39
CA ALA A 477 -16.45 9.42 69.82
C ALA A 477 -16.69 10.72 70.61
N CYS A 478 -15.87 10.98 71.61
CA CYS A 478 -15.88 12.24 72.35
C CYS A 478 -14.44 12.68 72.62
N ASP A 479 -14.25 13.99 72.78
CA ASP A 479 -12.96 14.54 73.19
C ASP A 479 -12.67 14.31 74.68
N ARG A 480 -11.43 14.63 75.07
CA ARG A 480 -10.99 14.51 76.46
C ARG A 480 -11.70 15.46 77.40
N SER A 481 -11.96 16.68 76.93
CA SER A 481 -12.67 17.70 77.69
C SER A 481 -14.09 17.25 78.09
N PHE A 482 -14.78 16.48 77.23
CA PHE A 482 -16.14 15.97 77.49
C PHE A 482 -16.21 15.03 78.70
N PHE A 483 -15.39 13.99 78.71
CA PHE A 483 -15.43 13.03 79.81
C PHE A 483 -14.72 13.54 81.08
N ASP A 484 -13.68 14.38 80.95
CA ASP A 484 -13.03 15.05 82.10
C ASP A 484 -14.00 16.04 82.79
N ALA A 485 -14.84 16.77 82.04
CA ALA A 485 -15.83 17.71 82.59
C ALA A 485 -16.99 17.00 83.30
N LEU A 486 -17.39 15.83 82.82
CA LEU A 486 -18.47 15.02 83.40
C LEU A 486 -17.97 14.05 84.48
N GLY A 487 -16.65 13.87 84.62
CA GLY A 487 -16.02 13.00 85.62
C GLY A 487 -16.10 11.50 85.29
N TYR A 488 -16.19 11.14 84.02
CA TYR A 488 -16.24 9.74 83.56
C TYR A 488 -14.97 9.33 82.82
N ASP A 489 -14.67 8.03 82.80
CA ASP A 489 -13.63 7.47 81.94
C ASP A 489 -14.14 7.31 80.50
N ARG A 490 -13.27 7.53 79.51
CA ARG A 490 -13.61 7.45 78.07
C ARG A 490 -14.35 6.17 77.68
N GLU A 491 -13.93 5.02 78.21
CA GLU A 491 -14.54 3.72 77.91
C GLU A 491 -15.95 3.55 78.50
N ALA A 492 -16.31 4.34 79.53
CA ALA A 492 -17.64 4.32 80.13
C ALA A 492 -18.64 5.19 79.36
N VAL A 493 -18.16 6.11 78.51
CA VAL A 493 -18.98 7.09 77.79
C VAL A 493 -19.25 6.66 76.35
N VAL A 494 -18.25 6.09 75.67
CA VAL A 494 -18.40 5.65 74.26
C VAL A 494 -19.32 4.43 74.19
N GLY A 495 -20.38 4.53 73.38
CA GLY A 495 -21.41 3.50 73.21
C GLY A 495 -22.68 3.71 74.04
N GLN A 496 -22.73 4.73 74.90
CA GLN A 496 -23.92 5.09 75.66
C GLN A 496 -24.78 6.14 74.94
N PRO A 497 -26.11 6.20 75.19
CA PRO A 497 -26.97 7.27 74.69
C PRO A 497 -26.53 8.62 75.24
N LEU A 498 -26.45 9.64 74.37
CA LEU A 498 -26.06 11.00 74.76
C LEU A 498 -27.00 11.58 75.83
N SER A 499 -28.28 11.20 75.81
CA SER A 499 -29.31 11.63 76.76
C SER A 499 -29.00 11.25 78.21
N GLU A 500 -28.23 10.19 78.48
CA GLU A 500 -27.88 9.79 79.86
C GLU A 500 -26.97 10.80 80.58
N PHE A 501 -26.33 11.69 79.83
CA PHE A 501 -25.39 12.68 80.35
C PHE A 501 -25.97 14.10 80.47
N TYR A 502 -27.28 14.26 80.22
CA TYR A 502 -28.00 15.53 80.34
C TYR A 502 -29.21 15.42 81.29
N ASP A 503 -29.50 16.51 82.01
CA ASP A 503 -30.70 16.67 82.87
C ASP A 503 -31.97 16.78 82.00
N ASP A 504 -33.09 16.22 82.48
CA ASP A 504 -34.46 16.34 81.94
C ASP A 504 -34.90 17.78 81.61
N SER A 505 -34.28 18.81 82.20
CA SER A 505 -34.52 20.22 81.85
C SER A 505 -33.87 20.66 80.54
N SER A 506 -33.01 19.83 79.95
CA SER A 506 -32.14 20.15 78.80
C SER A 506 -32.57 19.43 77.51
N THR A 507 -33.28 18.32 77.65
CA THR A 507 -33.73 17.41 76.58
C THR A 507 -34.78 18.01 75.63
N ASP A 508 -35.49 19.07 76.04
CA ASP A 508 -36.45 19.77 75.17
C ASP A 508 -35.77 20.71 74.15
N SER A 509 -34.45 20.93 74.24
CA SER A 509 -33.71 21.87 73.38
C SER A 509 -32.60 21.26 72.51
N LEU A 510 -32.35 19.96 72.65
CA LEU A 510 -31.40 19.14 71.88
C LEU A 510 -32.15 18.36 70.81
#